data_AF-A0A0L8GWU1-F1
#
_entry.id   AF-A0A0L8GWU1-F1
#
_cell.length_a   1.000
_cell.length_b   1.000
_cell.length_c   1.000
_cell.angle_alpha   90.00
_cell.angle_beta   90.00
_cell.angle_gamma   90.00
#
_symmetry.space_group_name_H-M   'P 1'
#
loop_
_entity.id
_entity.type
_entity.pdbx_description
1 polymer ?
#
loop_
_entity_poly.entity_id
_entity_poly.type
_entity_poly.pdbx_seq_one_letter_code
_entity_poly.pdbx_strand_id
1 'polypeptide(L)'
;MELGVFVDQYANFGSEDLTEQETENKFLSLSLAFKTDKQTLSQRLQIQKNSRDLAEDNVEKELKSLREASESLLQLSNDPQIRDAVKNIQHYIDVLEQAVARISGRAEVFGAVQQEERMSRAMEIMMSYVENLKRIREREHLELEEAKTLIDNKILNPEAGGDSSTLTRRATSLSNVPSKVSINLRIIFH
;
A
#
# COMPACT_ATOMS: atom_id res chain seq x y z
N MET A 1 15.35 -25.86 5.06
CA MET A 1 14.78 -26.11 3.71
C MET A 1 13.28 -25.96 3.85
N GLU A 2 12.76 -24.72 3.84
CA GLU A 2 11.30 -24.45 3.83
C GLU A 2 11.00 -22.96 3.51
N LEU A 3 11.78 -22.37 2.60
CA LEU A 3 11.48 -21.03 2.04
C LEU A 3 10.90 -21.11 0.61
N GLY A 4 10.68 -22.32 0.10
CA GLY A 4 10.26 -22.56 -1.28
C GLY A 4 8.75 -22.56 -1.51
N VAL A 5 7.91 -22.51 -0.47
CA VAL A 5 6.45 -22.70 -0.62
C VAL A 5 5.67 -21.38 -0.67
N PHE A 6 6.29 -20.24 -0.34
CA PHE A 6 5.60 -18.94 -0.31
C PHE A 6 5.82 -18.06 -1.55
N VAL A 7 6.75 -18.42 -2.44
CA VAL A 7 7.09 -17.60 -3.62
C VAL A 7 6.27 -17.99 -4.85
N ASP A 8 5.82 -19.25 -4.95
CA ASP A 8 5.13 -19.76 -6.14
C ASP A 8 3.66 -19.33 -6.26
N GLN A 9 3.05 -18.75 -5.22
CA GLN A 9 1.66 -18.29 -5.30
C GLN A 9 1.51 -16.91 -5.98
N TYR A 10 2.61 -16.18 -6.17
CA TYR A 10 2.60 -14.84 -6.80
C TYR A 10 3.24 -14.84 -8.20
N ALA A 11 3.84 -15.96 -8.63
CA ALA A 11 4.55 -16.08 -9.91
C ALA A 11 3.63 -16.30 -11.13
N ASN A 12 2.33 -16.52 -10.94
CA ASN A 12 1.36 -16.67 -12.04
C ASN A 12 0.44 -15.45 -12.21
N PHE A 13 1.01 -14.24 -12.23
CA PHE A 13 0.41 -13.09 -12.94
C PHE A 13 0.96 -12.99 -14.36
N GLY A 14 1.22 -14.15 -14.99
CA GLY A 14 1.25 -14.21 -16.44
C GLY A 14 -0.08 -13.66 -16.94
N SER A 15 -0.03 -12.87 -18.01
CA SER A 15 -1.19 -12.44 -18.77
C SER A 15 -1.93 -13.67 -19.33
N GLU A 16 -2.67 -14.36 -18.47
CA GLU A 16 -3.82 -15.16 -18.90
C GLU A 16 -4.80 -14.15 -19.49
N ASP A 17 -5.19 -14.35 -20.75
CA ASP A 17 -6.30 -13.62 -21.36
C ASP A 17 -7.59 -14.03 -20.63
N LEU A 18 -7.76 -13.49 -19.43
CA LEU A 18 -8.94 -13.68 -18.62
C LEU A 18 -10.12 -13.06 -19.35
N THR A 19 -11.24 -13.76 -19.35
CA THR A 19 -12.49 -13.18 -19.82
C THR A 19 -12.84 -11.95 -18.97
N GLU A 20 -13.65 -11.03 -19.52
CA GLU A 20 -14.10 -9.85 -18.79
C GLU A 20 -14.78 -10.24 -17.46
N GLN A 21 -15.56 -11.32 -17.49
CA GLN A 21 -16.25 -11.87 -16.32
C GLN A 21 -15.29 -12.44 -15.27
N GLU A 22 -14.24 -13.17 -15.67
CA GLU A 22 -13.23 -13.69 -14.74
C GLU A 22 -12.41 -12.56 -14.11
N THR A 23 -12.09 -11.52 -14.90
CA THR A 23 -11.38 -10.33 -14.43
C THR A 23 -12.23 -9.58 -13.39
N GLU A 24 -13.52 -9.39 -13.67
CA GLU A 24 -14.45 -8.76 -12.72
C GLU A 24 -14.58 -9.56 -11.42
N ASN A 25 -14.72 -10.88 -11.51
CA ASN A 25 -14.80 -11.75 -10.34
C ASN A 25 -13.51 -11.70 -9.49
N LYS A 26 -12.34 -11.75 -10.13
CA LYS A 26 -11.04 -11.61 -9.43
C LYS A 26 -10.92 -10.23 -8.78
N PHE A 27 -11.33 -9.16 -9.47
CA PHE A 27 -11.35 -7.81 -8.92
C PHE A 27 -12.27 -7.69 -7.70
N LEU A 28 -13.49 -8.24 -7.75
CA LEU A 28 -14.43 -8.22 -6.62
C LEU A 28 -13.86 -8.99 -5.43
N SER A 29 -13.32 -10.19 -5.67
CA SER A 29 -12.67 -11.00 -4.63
C SER A 29 -11.49 -10.26 -3.97
N LEU A 30 -10.58 -9.70 -4.79
CA LEU A 30 -9.44 -8.93 -4.30
C LEU A 30 -9.85 -7.66 -3.55
N SER A 31 -10.83 -6.91 -4.06
CA SER A 31 -11.31 -5.68 -3.43
C SER A 31 -11.97 -5.95 -2.08
N LEU A 32 -12.69 -7.07 -1.94
CA LEU A 32 -13.26 -7.49 -0.67
C LEU A 32 -12.18 -7.92 0.32
N ALA A 33 -11.27 -8.80 -0.09
CA ALA A 33 -10.15 -9.26 0.73
C ALA A 33 -9.33 -8.07 1.25
N PHE A 34 -9.04 -7.10 0.38
CA PHE A 34 -8.34 -5.88 0.78
C PHE A 34 -9.13 -5.01 1.76
N LYS A 35 -10.43 -4.79 1.52
CA LYS A 35 -11.26 -4.01 2.46
C LYS A 35 -11.27 -4.63 3.85
N THR A 36 -11.34 -5.96 3.94
CA THR A 36 -11.27 -6.69 5.21
C THR A 36 -9.89 -6.58 5.86
N ASP A 37 -8.81 -6.76 5.12
CA ASP A 37 -7.45 -6.67 5.66
C ASP A 37 -7.12 -5.24 6.16
N LYS A 38 -7.46 -4.23 5.35
CA LYS A 38 -7.27 -2.80 5.68
C LYS A 38 -7.91 -2.41 7.02
N GLN A 39 -9.05 -2.98 7.38
CA GLN A 39 -9.71 -2.67 8.66
C GLN A 39 -8.86 -3.06 9.87
N THR A 40 -8.05 -4.11 9.74
CA THR A 40 -7.19 -4.62 10.83
C THR A 40 -5.74 -4.16 10.71
N LEU A 41 -5.33 -3.70 9.53
CA LEU A 41 -3.98 -3.30 9.20
C LEU A 41 -3.42 -2.28 10.20
N SER A 42 -4.14 -1.19 10.46
CA SER A 42 -3.69 -0.14 11.38
C SER A 42 -3.42 -0.65 12.79
N GLN A 43 -4.25 -1.58 13.27
CA GLN A 43 -4.10 -2.17 14.60
C GLN A 43 -2.90 -3.13 14.64
N ARG A 44 -2.77 -4.02 13.63
CA ARG A 44 -1.62 -4.91 13.49
C ARG A 44 -0.31 -4.11 13.47
N LEU A 45 -0.30 -3.01 12.72
CA LEU A 45 0.83 -2.11 12.59
C LEU A 45 1.22 -1.49 13.94
N GLN A 46 0.24 -0.95 14.65
CA GLN A 46 0.45 -0.32 15.95
C GLN A 46 0.95 -1.32 16.99
N ILE A 47 0.40 -2.55 17.01
CA ILE A 47 0.86 -3.61 17.92
C ILE A 47 2.31 -3.97 17.63
N GLN A 48 2.67 -4.16 16.36
CA GLN A 48 4.06 -4.47 15.98
C GLN A 48 5.01 -3.34 16.36
N LYS A 49 4.64 -2.09 16.10
CA LYS A 49 5.44 -0.92 16.49
C LYS A 49 5.64 -0.87 18.01
N ASN A 50 4.56 -0.96 18.78
CA ASN A 50 4.64 -0.94 20.24
C ASN A 50 5.48 -2.11 20.78
N SER A 51 5.36 -3.30 20.20
CA SER A 51 6.15 -4.46 20.60
C SER A 51 7.64 -4.26 20.33
N ARG A 52 8.00 -3.62 19.21
CA ARG A 52 9.37 -3.25 18.89
C ARG A 52 9.89 -2.20 19.87
N ASP A 53 9.15 -1.11 20.03
CA ASP A 53 9.55 0.00 20.90
C ASP A 53 9.75 -0.49 22.35
N LEU A 54 8.88 -1.39 22.83
CA LEU A 54 9.03 -2.03 24.14
C LEU A 54 10.28 -2.91 24.24
N ALA A 55 10.60 -3.67 23.18
CA ALA A 55 11.81 -4.49 23.16
C ALA A 55 13.08 -3.62 23.17
N GLU A 56 13.09 -2.52 22.44
CA GLU A 56 14.21 -1.56 22.39
C GLU A 56 14.42 -0.90 23.77
N ASP A 57 13.33 -0.40 24.37
CA ASP A 57 13.33 0.16 25.73
C ASP A 57 13.86 -0.83 26.77
N ASN A 58 13.46 -2.10 26.67
CA ASN A 58 13.89 -3.14 27.60
C ASN A 58 15.37 -3.44 27.44
N VAL A 59 15.87 -3.57 26.21
CA VAL A 59 17.29 -3.81 25.96
C VAL A 59 18.15 -2.64 26.45
N GLU A 60 17.71 -1.39 26.23
CA GLU A 60 18.41 -0.21 26.75
C GLU A 60 18.51 -0.24 28.29
N LYS A 61 17.40 -0.56 28.97
CA LYS A 61 17.36 -0.69 30.43
C LYS A 61 18.28 -1.81 30.93
N GLU A 62 18.23 -2.98 30.30
CA GLU A 62 19.06 -4.13 30.66
C GLU A 62 20.55 -3.86 30.46
N LEU A 63 20.94 -3.25 29.34
CA LEU A 63 22.34 -2.85 29.09
C LEU A 63 22.83 -1.83 30.12
N LYS A 64 21.99 -0.86 30.48
CA LYS A 64 22.31 0.11 31.53
C LYS A 64 22.49 -0.56 32.89
N SER A 65 21.55 -1.42 33.30
CA SER A 65 21.66 -2.16 34.56
C SER A 65 22.89 -3.08 34.59
N LEU A 66 23.26 -3.68 33.45
CA LEU A 66 24.45 -4.51 33.34
C LEU A 66 25.74 -3.67 33.49
N ARG A 67 25.77 -2.45 32.93
CA ARG A 67 26.88 -1.51 33.16
C ARG A 67 27.01 -1.14 34.63
N GLU A 68 25.92 -0.72 35.27
CA GLU A 68 25.89 -0.35 36.69
C GLU A 68 26.34 -1.51 37.59
N ALA A 69 25.89 -2.74 37.30
CA ALA A 69 26.32 -3.94 38.00
C ALA A 69 27.81 -4.25 37.79
N SER A 70 28.32 -4.08 36.57
CA SER A 70 29.74 -4.28 36.26
C SER A 70 30.64 -3.27 36.99
N GLU A 71 30.22 -2.01 37.05
CA GLU A 71 30.94 -0.94 37.76
C GLU A 71 30.94 -1.19 39.26
N SER A 72 29.81 -1.60 39.83
CA SER A 72 29.70 -1.98 41.24
C SER A 72 30.64 -3.14 41.58
N LEU A 73 30.72 -4.16 40.72
CA LEU A 73 31.61 -5.31 40.92
C LEU A 73 33.10 -4.91 40.85
N LEU A 74 33.42 -3.93 39.99
CA LEU A 74 34.77 -3.36 39.88
C LEU A 74 35.18 -2.57 41.13
N GLN A 75 34.22 -1.92 41.81
CA GLN A 75 34.46 -1.19 43.07
C GLN A 75 34.62 -2.13 44.28
N LEU A 76 33.94 -3.28 44.26
CA LEU A 76 33.95 -4.25 45.37
C LEU A 76 35.16 -5.22 45.32
N SER A 77 35.79 -5.37 44.16
CA SER A 77 36.82 -6.40 43.92
C SER A 77 38.22 -5.80 43.80
N ASN A 78 39.13 -6.22 44.69
CA ASN A 78 40.57 -5.88 44.59
C ASN A 78 41.41 -6.95 43.88
N ASP A 79 40.83 -8.11 43.58
CA ASP A 79 41.51 -9.20 42.89
C ASP A 79 41.77 -8.82 41.41
N PRO A 80 43.03 -8.82 40.94
CA PRO A 80 43.34 -8.49 39.55
C PRO A 80 42.64 -9.39 38.53
N GLN A 81 42.47 -10.69 38.81
CA GLN A 81 41.80 -11.62 37.89
C GLN A 81 40.32 -11.29 37.73
N ILE A 82 39.65 -10.96 38.83
CA ILE A 82 38.24 -10.55 38.82
C ILE A 82 38.08 -9.22 38.07
N ARG A 83 38.97 -8.26 38.30
CA ARG A 83 38.94 -6.97 37.61
C ARG A 83 39.15 -7.10 36.10
N ASP A 84 40.03 -7.99 35.66
CA ASP A 84 40.23 -8.25 34.23
C ASP A 84 39.03 -8.97 33.60
N ALA A 85 38.40 -9.90 34.33
CA ALA A 85 37.15 -10.52 33.90
C ALA A 85 36.01 -9.48 33.75
N VAL A 86 35.88 -8.54 34.68
CA VAL A 86 34.88 -7.46 34.60
C VAL A 86 35.13 -6.54 33.40
N LYS A 87 36.39 -6.17 33.13
CA LYS A 87 36.73 -5.38 31.93
C LYS A 87 36.35 -6.11 30.65
N ASN A 88 36.53 -7.43 30.59
CA ASN A 88 36.07 -8.23 29.45
C ASN A 88 34.54 -8.19 29.32
N ILE A 89 33.80 -8.27 30.44
CA ILE A 89 32.34 -8.13 30.44
C ILE A 89 31.93 -6.75 29.91
N GLN A 90 32.58 -5.67 30.35
CA GLN A 90 32.32 -4.32 29.83
C GLN A 90 32.57 -4.21 28.33
N HIS A 91 33.64 -4.82 27.82
CA HIS A 91 33.89 -4.88 26.39
C HIS A 91 32.76 -5.60 25.63
N TYR A 92 32.27 -6.73 26.17
CA TYR A 92 31.14 -7.43 25.55
C TYR A 92 29.83 -6.64 25.59
N ILE A 93 29.59 -5.84 26.64
CA ILE A 93 28.44 -4.92 26.71
C ILE A 93 28.51 -3.90 25.57
N ASP A 94 29.69 -3.32 25.33
CA ASP A 94 29.85 -2.32 24.25
C ASP A 94 29.65 -2.94 22.87
N VAL A 95 30.15 -4.16 22.65
CA VAL A 95 29.90 -4.92 21.42
C VAL A 95 28.41 -5.24 21.26
N LEU A 96 27.74 -5.62 22.34
CA LEU A 96 26.30 -5.88 22.35
C LEU A 96 25.50 -4.62 22.01
N GLU A 97 25.82 -3.48 22.60
CA GLU A 97 25.15 -2.20 22.32
C GLU A 97 25.28 -1.82 20.85
N GLN A 98 26.49 -1.95 20.27
CA GLN A 98 26.71 -1.71 18.85
C GLN A 98 25.93 -2.69 17.96
N ALA A 99 25.87 -3.97 18.34
CA ALA A 99 25.11 -4.97 17.60
C ALA A 99 23.60 -4.69 17.65
N VAL A 100 23.06 -4.35 18.82
CA VAL A 100 21.66 -3.97 19.02
C VAL A 100 21.34 -2.72 18.20
N ALA A 101 22.13 -1.66 18.27
CA ALA A 101 21.92 -0.44 17.49
C ALA A 101 21.90 -0.71 15.98
N ARG A 102 22.76 -1.61 15.49
CA ARG A 102 22.77 -2.03 14.08
C ARG A 102 21.56 -2.87 13.70
N ILE A 103 21.08 -3.74 14.60
CA ILE A 103 19.87 -4.54 14.37
C ILE A 103 18.64 -3.65 14.36
N SER A 104 18.49 -2.75 15.33
CA SER A 104 17.40 -1.76 15.38
C SER A 104 17.37 -0.86 14.14
N GLY A 105 18.51 -0.29 13.74
CA GLY A 105 18.58 0.54 12.53
C GLY A 105 18.25 -0.24 11.25
N ARG A 106 18.56 -1.54 11.19
CA ARG A 106 18.14 -2.40 10.06
C ARG A 106 16.68 -2.81 10.14
N ALA A 107 16.14 -3.04 11.33
CA ALA A 107 14.75 -3.37 11.55
C ALA A 107 13.81 -2.21 11.15
N GLU A 108 14.25 -0.96 11.33
CA GLU A 108 13.55 0.22 10.81
C GLU A 108 13.53 0.23 9.27
N VAL A 109 14.67 -0.06 8.63
CA VAL A 109 14.78 -0.14 7.16
C VAL A 109 14.05 -1.37 6.59
N PHE A 110 13.82 -2.41 7.39
CA PHE A 110 12.96 -3.55 7.07
C PHE A 110 11.46 -3.20 7.16
N GLY A 111 11.06 -2.02 6.68
CA GLY A 111 10.26 -1.82 5.47
C GLY A 111 8.89 -2.49 5.30
N ALA A 112 8.59 -3.63 5.95
CA ALA A 112 7.33 -4.35 5.81
C ALA A 112 6.14 -3.45 6.17
N VAL A 113 6.28 -2.69 7.25
CA VAL A 113 5.32 -1.69 7.73
C VAL A 113 5.07 -0.59 6.71
N GLN A 114 6.13 0.04 6.19
CA GLN A 114 6.01 1.09 5.18
C GLN A 114 5.52 0.54 3.84
N GLN A 115 5.88 -0.70 3.50
CA GLN A 115 5.47 -1.33 2.26
C GLN A 115 4.01 -1.74 2.30
N GLU A 116 3.51 -2.22 3.44
CA GLU A 116 2.09 -2.52 3.66
C GLU A 116 1.24 -1.23 3.63
N GLU A 117 1.70 -0.14 4.26
CA GLU A 117 1.06 1.18 4.17
C GLU A 117 1.04 1.71 2.73
N ARG A 118 2.18 1.65 2.02
CA ARG A 118 2.28 2.09 0.63
C ARG A 118 1.41 1.27 -0.30
N MET A 119 1.36 -0.06 -0.12
CA MET A 119 0.50 -0.95 -0.90
C MET A 119 -0.97 -0.69 -0.62
N SER A 120 -1.35 -0.47 0.63
CA SER A 120 -2.72 -0.11 1.01
C SER A 120 -3.16 1.18 0.33
N ARG A 121 -2.33 2.23 0.39
CA ARG A 121 -2.62 3.52 -0.27
C ARG A 121 -2.70 3.40 -1.79
N ALA A 122 -1.80 2.63 -2.42
CA ALA A 122 -1.84 2.40 -3.86
C ALA A 122 -3.14 1.70 -4.27
N MET A 123 -3.58 0.70 -3.50
CA MET A 123 -4.80 -0.05 -3.79
C MET A 123 -6.07 0.79 -3.59
N GLU A 124 -6.10 1.72 -2.63
CA GLU A 124 -7.18 2.70 -2.50
C GLU A 124 -7.34 3.57 -3.74
N ILE A 125 -6.22 4.07 -4.29
CA ILE A 125 -6.23 4.89 -5.50
C ILE A 125 -6.75 4.07 -6.69
N MET A 126 -6.31 2.81 -6.83
CA MET A 126 -6.80 1.91 -7.88
C MET A 126 -8.30 1.64 -7.75
N MET A 127 -8.79 1.41 -6.53
CA MET A 127 -10.22 1.17 -6.28
C MET A 127 -11.06 2.42 -6.58
N SER A 128 -10.60 3.60 -6.15
CA SER A 128 -11.24 4.89 -6.46
C SER A 128 -11.29 5.16 -7.97
N TYR A 129 -10.21 4.83 -8.69
CA TYR A 129 -10.17 4.97 -10.14
C TYR A 129 -11.19 4.06 -10.83
N VAL A 130 -11.31 2.80 -10.42
CA VAL A 130 -12.32 1.87 -10.97
C VAL A 130 -13.74 2.36 -10.68
N GLU A 131 -14.01 2.86 -9.47
CA GLU A 131 -15.31 3.47 -9.15
C GLU A 131 -15.62 4.68 -10.04
N ASN A 132 -14.62 5.52 -10.30
CA ASN A 132 -14.79 6.67 -11.19
C ASN A 132 -15.13 6.25 -12.63
N LEU A 133 -14.45 5.22 -13.15
CA LEU A 133 -14.76 4.66 -14.47
C LEU A 133 -16.18 4.10 -14.53
N LYS A 134 -16.65 3.43 -13.46
CA LYS A 134 -18.04 2.94 -13.38
C LYS A 134 -19.05 4.09 -13.48
N ARG A 135 -18.82 5.19 -12.74
CA ARG A 135 -19.69 6.39 -12.81
C ARG A 135 -19.71 7.03 -14.20
N ILE A 136 -18.56 7.07 -14.88
CA ILE A 136 -18.47 7.61 -16.24
C ILE A 136 -19.26 6.72 -17.21
N ARG A 137 -19.06 5.40 -17.16
CA ARG A 137 -19.78 4.44 -18.00
C ARG A 137 -21.30 4.56 -17.81
N GLU A 138 -21.76 4.66 -16.57
CA GLU A 138 -23.18 4.78 -16.25
C GLU A 138 -23.77 6.10 -16.78
N ARG A 139 -23.03 7.20 -16.68
CA ARG A 139 -23.43 8.49 -17.27
C ARG A 139 -23.55 8.41 -18.79
N GLU A 140 -22.52 7.89 -19.46
CA GLU A 140 -22.52 7.74 -20.92
C GLU A 140 -23.65 6.82 -21.40
N HIS A 141 -23.97 5.77 -20.62
CA HIS A 141 -25.10 4.89 -20.90
C HIS A 141 -26.44 5.63 -20.79
N LEU A 142 -26.64 6.47 -19.78
CA LEU A 142 -27.85 7.28 -19.64
C LEU A 142 -28.00 8.29 -20.79
N GLU A 143 -26.93 9.00 -21.13
CA GLU A 143 -26.91 9.94 -22.26
C GLU A 143 -27.25 9.24 -23.59
N LEU A 144 -26.76 8.01 -23.79
CA LEU A 144 -27.07 7.20 -24.96
C LEU A 144 -28.55 6.79 -25.01
N GLU A 145 -29.13 6.38 -23.89
CA GLU A 145 -30.56 6.02 -23.82
C GLU A 145 -31.47 7.25 -24.02
N GLU A 146 -31.11 8.41 -23.48
CA GLU A 146 -31.81 9.67 -23.74
C GLU A 146 -31.75 10.04 -25.23
N ALA A 147 -30.59 9.91 -25.87
CA ALA A 147 -30.45 10.17 -27.31
C ALA A 147 -31.30 9.21 -28.17
N LYS A 148 -31.35 7.92 -27.81
CA LYS A 148 -32.22 6.93 -28.49
C LYS A 148 -33.70 7.28 -28.35
N THR A 149 -34.16 7.60 -27.14
CA THR A 149 -35.58 7.96 -26.93
C THR A 149 -35.97 9.23 -27.68
N LEU A 150 -35.07 10.22 -27.81
CA LEU A 150 -35.32 11.42 -28.61
C LEU A 150 -35.46 11.08 -30.11
N ILE A 151 -34.65 10.15 -30.63
CA ILE A 151 -34.73 9.69 -32.02
C ILE A 151 -36.01 8.88 -32.24
N ASP A 152 -36.33 7.93 -31.35
CA ASP A 152 -37.53 7.11 -31.46
C ASP A 152 -38.81 7.94 -31.35
N ASN A 153 -38.86 8.93 -30.44
CA ASN A 153 -39.98 9.87 -30.37
C ASN A 153 -40.09 10.75 -31.62
N LYS A 154 -38.98 11.10 -32.27
CA LYS A 154 -38.97 11.82 -33.55
C LYS A 154 -39.46 10.95 -34.71
N ILE A 155 -39.21 9.64 -34.67
CA ILE A 155 -39.63 8.67 -35.68
C ILE A 155 -41.11 8.29 -35.51
N LEU A 156 -41.58 8.12 -34.26
CA LEU A 156 -42.98 7.77 -33.95
C LEU A 156 -43.94 8.97 -34.01
N ASN A 157 -43.44 10.20 -34.05
CA ASN A 157 -44.25 11.40 -34.22
C ASN A 157 -43.72 12.29 -35.37
N PRO A 158 -43.96 11.92 -36.65
CA PRO A 158 -43.57 12.73 -37.80
C PRO A 158 -44.47 13.97 -37.99
N GLU A 159 -45.57 14.10 -37.24
CA GLU A 159 -46.51 15.22 -37.38
C GLU A 159 -46.18 16.38 -36.43
N ALA A 160 -45.08 17.05 -36.76
CA ALA A 160 -44.96 18.50 -36.66
C ALA A 160 -44.29 19.02 -37.94
N GLY A 161 -44.86 18.62 -39.08
CA GLY A 161 -44.52 19.14 -40.39
C GLY A 161 -45.17 20.52 -40.58
N GLY A 162 -44.38 21.57 -40.42
CA GLY A 162 -44.80 22.95 -40.65
C GLY A 162 -43.65 23.94 -40.52
N ASP A 163 -42.63 23.81 -41.35
CA ASP A 163 -42.22 24.87 -42.30
C ASP A 163 -40.78 24.66 -42.80
N SER A 164 -40.71 24.60 -44.13
CA SER A 164 -39.47 24.63 -44.89
C SER A 164 -38.85 26.02 -44.81
N SER A 165 -37.74 26.16 -44.07
CA SER A 165 -36.60 27.03 -44.42
C SER A 165 -35.63 27.17 -43.25
N THR A 166 -34.62 26.30 -43.17
CA THR A 166 -33.22 26.71 -42.95
C THR A 166 -32.33 25.48 -42.91
N LEU A 167 -31.70 25.21 -44.05
CA LEU A 167 -30.44 24.48 -44.09
C LEU A 167 -29.42 25.24 -43.23
N THR A 168 -29.20 24.81 -41.98
CA THR A 168 -27.94 25.07 -41.29
C THR A 168 -27.37 23.74 -40.85
N ARG A 169 -26.56 23.17 -41.75
CA ARG A 169 -25.50 22.24 -41.40
C ARG A 169 -24.69 22.86 -40.25
N ARG A 170 -24.76 22.28 -39.06
CA ARG A 170 -23.70 22.43 -38.06
C ARG A 170 -23.40 21.06 -37.50
N ALA A 171 -22.51 20.37 -38.20
CA ALA A 171 -21.70 19.34 -37.61
C ALA A 171 -20.87 19.98 -36.49
N THR A 172 -21.26 19.77 -35.25
CA THR A 172 -20.41 20.08 -34.09
C THR A 172 -19.68 18.82 -33.70
N SER A 173 -18.51 18.65 -34.34
CA SER A 173 -17.28 18.11 -33.78
C SER A 173 -17.40 17.32 -32.47
N LEU A 174 -17.33 15.99 -32.59
CA LEU A 174 -16.80 15.11 -31.56
C LEU A 174 -15.31 15.46 -31.36
N SER A 175 -15.02 16.33 -30.41
CA SER A 175 -13.64 16.48 -29.92
C SER A 175 -13.69 16.79 -28.43
N ASN A 176 -13.85 15.75 -27.62
CA ASN A 176 -13.35 15.76 -26.26
C ASN A 176 -12.73 14.39 -25.99
N VAL A 177 -11.54 14.19 -26.55
CA VAL A 177 -10.60 13.21 -26.02
C VAL A 177 -10.09 13.82 -24.71
N PRO A 178 -10.41 13.28 -23.52
CA PRO A 178 -9.67 13.65 -22.34
C PRO A 178 -8.22 13.20 -22.56
N SER A 179 -7.34 14.19 -22.66
CA SER A 179 -5.91 14.06 -22.78
C SER A 179 -5.37 13.02 -21.80
N LYS A 180 -4.53 12.11 -22.31
CA LYS A 180 -3.75 11.13 -21.55
C LYS A 180 -3.22 11.77 -20.26
N VAL A 181 -3.75 11.34 -19.11
CA VAL A 181 -3.16 11.66 -17.81
C VAL A 181 -1.84 10.93 -17.75
N SER A 182 -0.76 11.63 -18.11
CA SER A 182 0.60 11.14 -17.94
C SER A 182 0.92 11.21 -16.45
N ILE A 183 0.73 10.09 -15.75
CA ILE A 183 1.20 9.94 -14.37
C ILE A 183 2.73 9.87 -14.46
N ASN A 184 3.38 10.99 -14.19
CA ASN A 184 4.84 11.03 -14.03
C ASN A 184 5.15 10.37 -12.69
N LEU A 185 5.41 9.05 -12.71
CA LEU A 185 5.84 8.30 -11.54
C LEU A 185 7.29 8.69 -11.24
N ARG A 186 7.48 9.83 -10.58
CA ARG A 186 8.79 10.21 -10.04
C ARG A 186 9.03 9.36 -8.80
N ILE A 187 9.67 8.21 -9.00
CA ILE A 187 10.26 7.40 -7.94
C ILE A 187 11.33 8.29 -7.30
N ILE A 188 11.04 8.85 -6.13
CA ILE A 188 12.03 9.52 -5.30
C ILE A 188 12.63 8.43 -4.42
N PHE A 189 13.82 7.95 -4.80
CA PHE A 189 14.73 7.30 -3.87
C PHE A 189 15.38 8.40 -3.04
N HIS A 190 15.15 8.39 -1.73
CA HIS A 190 16.13 8.78 -0.71
C HIS A 190 15.77 8.11 0.61
#